data_AF-A0A4R3I7Z0-F1
#
_entry.id   AF-A0A4R3I7Z0-F1
#
_cell.length_a   1.000
_cell.length_b   1.000
_cell.length_c   1.000
_cell.angle_alpha   90.00
_cell.angle_beta   90.00
_cell.angle_gamma   90.00
#
_symmetry.space_group_name_H-M   'P 1'
#
loop_
_entity.id
_entity.type
_entity.pdbx_description
1 polymer ?
#
loop_
_entity_poly.entity_id
_entity_poly.type
_entity_poly.pdbx_seq_one_letter_code
_entity_poly.pdbx_strand_id
1 'polypeptide(L)'
;MTAAKVDRYITFCGLYCDDKADELIDRLETSLKDTEKSGEQWVGYFNRKRQEQAKMQQDNLHFVGSQINTLAAYFEHVEDEHSLELLWDIEEQCC
;
A
#
# COMPACT_ATOMS: atom_id res chain seq x y z
N MET A 1 19.09 -29.31 -22.66
CA MET A 1 19.01 -28.08 -21.84
C MET A 1 18.58 -26.97 -22.77
N THR A 2 17.36 -26.45 -22.64
CA THR A 2 16.85 -25.42 -23.55
C THR A 2 16.01 -24.40 -22.77
N ALA A 3 16.62 -23.23 -22.63
CA ALA A 3 16.10 -21.88 -22.37
C ALA A 3 14.77 -21.74 -21.61
N ALA A 4 14.88 -21.24 -20.38
CA ALA A 4 13.76 -20.61 -19.67
C ALA A 4 13.16 -19.51 -20.55
N LYS A 5 11.85 -19.63 -20.79
CA LYS A 5 11.07 -18.70 -21.59
C LYS A 5 10.93 -17.40 -20.79
N VAL A 6 11.78 -16.41 -21.12
CA VAL A 6 11.71 -15.07 -20.54
C VAL A 6 10.35 -14.47 -20.91
N ASP A 7 9.61 -14.06 -19.89
CA ASP A 7 8.27 -13.50 -20.00
C ASP A 7 8.29 -12.25 -20.90
N ARG A 8 7.44 -12.25 -21.93
CA ARG A 8 7.34 -11.18 -22.91
C ARG A 8 6.36 -10.14 -22.40
N TYR A 9 6.89 -8.99 -22.00
CA TYR A 9 6.21 -7.69 -21.96
C TYR A 9 4.73 -7.77 -21.52
N ILE A 10 4.54 -8.05 -20.24
CA ILE A 10 3.32 -7.68 -19.55
C ILE A 10 3.38 -6.15 -19.40
N THR A 11 2.33 -5.45 -19.78
CA THR A 11 2.22 -3.99 -19.80
C THR A 11 2.76 -3.39 -18.50
N PHE A 12 3.89 -2.68 -18.58
CA PHE A 12 4.73 -2.29 -17.43
C PHE A 12 4.00 -1.44 -16.37
N CYS A 13 2.87 -0.80 -16.70
CA CYS A 13 2.11 0.03 -15.77
C CYS A 13 1.46 -0.79 -14.64
N GLY A 14 0.89 -1.96 -14.93
CA GLY A 14 0.17 -2.75 -13.91
C GLY A 14 1.10 -3.28 -12.81
N LEU A 15 2.19 -3.92 -13.22
CA LEU A 15 3.21 -4.44 -12.30
C LEU A 15 3.83 -3.33 -11.45
N TYR A 16 4.05 -2.14 -12.04
CA TYR A 16 4.60 -1.01 -11.30
C TYR A 16 3.62 -0.46 -10.24
N CYS A 17 2.32 -0.50 -10.51
CA CYS A 17 1.29 -0.12 -9.55
C CYS A 17 1.17 -1.13 -8.40
N ASP A 18 1.26 -2.42 -8.70
CA ASP A 18 1.27 -3.48 -7.68
C ASP A 18 2.50 -3.35 -6.77
N ASP A 19 3.69 -3.19 -7.35
CA ASP A 19 4.95 -3.03 -6.60
C ASP A 19 4.92 -1.80 -5.67
N LYS A 20 4.40 -0.66 -6.16
CA LYS A 20 4.23 0.55 -5.34
C LYS A 20 3.22 0.36 -4.21
N ALA A 21 2.11 -0.32 -4.48
CA ALA A 21 1.11 -0.59 -3.48
C ALA A 21 1.66 -1.52 -2.38
N ASP A 22 2.46 -2.52 -2.76
CA ASP A 22 3.19 -3.37 -1.82
C ASP A 22 4.17 -2.54 -0.97
N GLU A 23 4.97 -1.67 -1.60
CA GLU A 23 5.87 -0.76 -0.89
C GLU A 23 5.14 0.15 0.11
N LEU A 24 4.03 0.76 -0.30
CA LEU A 24 3.24 1.63 0.57
C LEU A 24 2.68 0.87 1.77
N ILE A 25 2.24 -0.37 1.56
CA ILE A 25 1.74 -1.24 2.63
C ILE A 25 2.86 -1.65 3.59
N ASP A 26 4.05 -1.98 3.10
CA ASP A 26 5.20 -2.29 3.95
C ASP A 26 5.59 -1.10 4.83
N ARG A 27 5.51 0.12 4.28
CA ARG A 27 5.73 1.37 5.03
C ARG A 27 4.67 1.59 6.10
N LEU A 28 3.39 1.39 5.75
CA LEU A 28 2.28 1.43 6.70
C LEU A 28 2.52 0.44 7.85
N GLU A 29 2.76 -0.84 7.55
CA GLU A 29 2.95 -1.88 8.56
C GLU A 29 4.19 -1.63 9.43
N THR A 30 5.24 -1.03 8.86
CA THR A 30 6.43 -0.63 9.61
C THR A 30 6.13 0.52 10.56
N SER A 31 5.43 1.55 10.10
CA SER A 31 5.05 2.72 10.92
C SER A 31 4.12 2.33 12.07
N LEU A 32 3.17 1.41 11.82
CA LEU A 32 2.24 0.92 12.85
C LEU A 32 2.88 0.13 13.99
N LYS A 33 4.14 -0.33 13.85
CA LYS A 33 4.90 -0.98 14.94
C LYS A 33 5.33 0.02 16.00
N ASP A 34 5.50 1.29 15.64
CA ASP A 34 5.71 2.38 16.59
C ASP A 34 4.35 2.93 17.04
N THR A 35 3.81 2.31 18.09
CA THR A 35 2.50 2.65 18.63
C THR A 35 2.47 4.03 19.31
N GLU A 36 3.62 4.51 19.81
CA GLU A 36 3.72 5.84 20.40
C GLU A 36 3.56 6.92 19.33
N LYS A 37 4.18 6.72 18.16
CA LYS A 37 4.05 7.63 17.02
C LYS A 37 2.72 7.46 16.28
N SER A 38 2.28 6.23 16.08
CA SER A 38 1.08 5.94 15.26
C SER A 38 -0.25 6.15 15.99
N GLY A 39 -0.27 6.04 17.32
CA GLY A 39 -1.51 6.09 18.10
C GLY A 39 -2.38 4.82 18.00
N GLU A 40 -2.95 4.40 19.13
CA GLU A 40 -3.70 3.14 19.24
C GLU A 40 -4.92 3.06 18.29
N GLN A 41 -5.56 4.20 18.01
CA GLN A 41 -6.72 4.27 17.12
C GLN A 41 -6.39 3.83 15.69
N TRP A 42 -5.23 4.25 15.18
CA TRP A 42 -4.79 3.97 13.81
C TRP A 42 -4.32 2.53 13.69
N VAL A 43 -3.58 2.05 14.69
CA VAL A 43 -3.19 0.64 14.82
C VAL A 43 -4.41 -0.27 14.84
N GLY A 44 -5.42 0.04 15.65
CA GLY A 44 -6.67 -0.71 15.70
C GLY A 44 -7.45 -0.68 14.38
N TYR A 45 -7.55 0.50 13.76
CA TYR A 45 -8.23 0.69 12.49
C TYR A 45 -7.59 -0.13 11.36
N PHE A 46 -6.30 0.05 11.12
CA PHE A 46 -5.60 -0.61 10.02
C PHE A 46 -5.46 -2.11 10.24
N ASN A 47 -5.25 -2.58 11.48
CA ASN A 47 -5.26 -4.02 11.77
C ASN A 47 -6.60 -4.67 11.36
N ARG A 48 -7.72 -4.02 11.69
CA ARG A 48 -9.05 -4.50 11.28
C ARG A 48 -9.21 -4.48 9.77
N LYS A 49 -8.80 -3.40 9.10
CA LYS A 49 -8.91 -3.26 7.65
C LYS A 49 -8.07 -4.27 6.88
N ARG A 50 -6.85 -4.56 7.34
CA ARG A 50 -5.98 -5.60 6.77
C ARG A 50 -6.56 -7.00 6.94
N GLN A 51 -7.21 -7.28 8.08
CA GLN A 51 -7.94 -8.54 8.26
C GLN A 51 -9.16 -8.66 7.33
N GLU A 52 -9.90 -7.56 7.11
CA GLU A 52 -11.02 -7.51 6.15
C GLU A 52 -10.51 -7.77 4.72
N GLN A 53 -9.45 -7.09 4.30
CA GLN A 53 -8.80 -7.28 2.99
C GLN A 53 -8.38 -8.74 2.77
N ALA A 54 -7.68 -9.34 3.75
CA ALA A 54 -7.22 -10.73 3.66
C ALA A 54 -8.39 -11.72 3.52
N LYS A 55 -9.51 -11.49 4.24
CA LYS A 55 -10.73 -12.31 4.10
C LYS A 55 -11.36 -12.17 2.72
N MET A 56 -11.28 -10.98 2.13
CA MET A 56 -11.82 -10.68 0.81
C MET A 56 -10.88 -11.06 -0.33
N GLN A 57 -9.65 -11.48 -0.03
CA GLN A 57 -8.59 -11.78 -1.01
C GLN A 57 -8.35 -10.61 -1.98
N GLN A 58 -8.43 -9.37 -1.46
CA GLN A 58 -8.14 -8.16 -2.21
C GLN A 58 -6.63 -7.92 -2.23
N ASP A 59 -6.10 -7.58 -3.41
CA ASP A 59 -4.70 -7.14 -3.53
C ASP A 59 -4.47 -5.79 -2.84
N ASN A 60 -3.19 -5.43 -2.70
CA ASN A 60 -2.78 -4.21 -2.02
C ASN A 60 -3.16 -2.97 -2.83
N LEU A 61 -3.12 -3.02 -4.16
CA LEU A 61 -3.48 -1.89 -5.01
C LEU A 61 -4.96 -1.50 -4.82
N HIS A 62 -5.86 -2.48 -4.82
CA HIS A 62 -7.27 -2.29 -4.52
C HIS A 62 -7.49 -1.73 -3.11
N PHE A 63 -6.76 -2.26 -2.12
CA PHE A 63 -6.84 -1.76 -0.76
C PHE A 63 -6.44 -0.29 -0.67
N VAL A 64 -5.28 0.06 -1.24
CA VAL A 64 -4.76 1.44 -1.26
C VAL A 64 -5.76 2.36 -1.94
N GLY A 65 -6.24 2.00 -3.14
CA GLY A 65 -7.26 2.78 -3.86
C GLY A 65 -8.55 2.97 -3.07
N SER A 66 -8.99 1.96 -2.31
CA SER A 66 -10.19 2.06 -1.46
C SER A 66 -10.02 2.86 -0.18
N GLN A 67 -8.77 3.13 0.24
CA GLN A 67 -8.42 3.77 1.50
C GLN A 67 -7.58 5.05 1.34
N ILE A 68 -7.44 5.61 0.13
CA ILE A 68 -6.56 6.76 -0.17
C ILE A 68 -6.67 7.88 0.87
N ASN A 69 -7.87 8.41 1.10
CA ASN A 69 -8.07 9.52 2.04
C ASN A 69 -7.67 9.15 3.48
N THR A 70 -7.87 7.89 3.88
CA THR A 70 -7.54 7.43 5.22
C THR A 70 -6.03 7.17 5.37
N LEU A 71 -5.38 6.66 4.33
CA LEU A 71 -3.93 6.54 4.26
C LEU A 71 -3.26 7.91 4.28
N ALA A 72 -3.77 8.87 3.52
CA ALA A 72 -3.29 10.24 3.52
C ALA A 72 -3.37 10.88 4.92
N ALA A 73 -4.55 10.82 5.55
CA ALA A 73 -4.73 11.34 6.91
C ALA A 73 -3.82 10.66 7.94
N TYR A 74 -3.53 9.37 7.76
CA TYR A 74 -2.58 8.66 8.62
C TYR A 74 -1.14 9.09 8.39
N PHE A 75 -0.67 9.16 7.14
CA PHE A 75 0.70 9.55 6.84
C PHE A 75 0.97 11.03 7.16
N GLU A 76 -0.04 11.90 7.06
CA GLU A 76 0.00 13.26 7.62
C GLU A 76 0.16 13.24 9.15
N HIS A 77 -0.58 12.37 9.85
CA HIS A 77 -0.50 12.24 11.31
C HIS A 77 0.88 11.81 11.80
N VAL A 78 1.55 10.89 11.09
CA VAL A 78 2.90 10.43 11.41
C VAL A 78 4.01 11.24 10.73
N GLU A 79 3.65 12.32 10.04
CA GLU A 79 4.57 13.21 9.32
C GLU A 79 5.49 12.45 8.34
N ASP A 80 4.95 11.45 7.63
CA ASP A 80 5.69 10.63 6.65
C ASP A 80 5.42 11.12 5.21
N GLU A 81 6.10 12.20 4.85
CA GLU A 81 5.99 12.85 3.53
C GLU A 81 6.29 11.89 2.38
N HIS A 82 7.22 10.94 2.56
CA HIS A 82 7.57 10.00 1.50
C HIS A 82 6.44 9.01 1.21
N SER A 83 5.77 8.51 2.25
CA SER A 83 4.58 7.67 2.06
C SER A 83 3.42 8.46 1.45
N LEU A 84 3.29 9.76 1.75
CA LEU A 84 2.30 10.62 1.10
C LEU A 84 2.58 10.80 -0.39
N GLU A 85 3.83 11.11 -0.76
CA GLU A 85 4.24 11.22 -2.17
C GLU A 85 3.97 9.92 -2.94
N LEU A 86 4.34 8.78 -2.36
CA LEU A 86 4.07 7.47 -2.95
C LEU A 86 2.57 7.19 -3.10
N LEU A 87 1.76 7.55 -2.11
CA LEU A 87 0.31 7.40 -2.16
C LEU A 87 -0.30 8.23 -3.30
N TRP A 88 0.12 9.49 -3.45
CA TRP A 88 -0.36 10.36 -4.53
C TRP A 88 0.09 9.87 -5.92
N ASP A 89 1.31 9.35 -6.00
CA ASP A 89 1.84 8.76 -7.22
C ASP A 89 1.06 7.49 -7.63
N ILE A 90 0.60 6.69 -6.66
CA ILE A 90 -0.32 5.57 -6.90
C ILE A 90 -1.70 6.09 -7.35
N GLU A 91 -2.27 7.10 -6.68
CA GLU A 91 -3.57 7.67 -7.06
C GLU A 91 -3.58 8.20 -8.49
N GLU A 92 -2.56 8.95 -8.89
CA GLU A 92 -2.50 9.55 -10.23
C GLU A 92 -2.25 8.52 -11.34
N GLN A 93 -1.42 7.50 -11.07
CA GLN A 93 -0.98 6.57 -12.10
C GLN A 93 -1.79 5.27 -12.18
N CYS A 94 -2.51 4.90 -11.12
CA CYS A 94 -3.04 3.54 -10.95
C CYS A 94 -4.55 3.47 -10.65
N CYS A 95 -5.20 4.59 -10.30
CA CYS A 95 -6.61 4.63 -9.88
C CYS A 95 -7.52 5.39 -10.87
#